data_AF-A0A445D3S6-F1
#
_entry.id   AF-A0A445D3S6-F1
#
_cell.length_a   1.000
_cell.length_b   1.000
_cell.length_c   1.000
_cell.angle_alpha   90.00
_cell.angle_beta   90.00
_cell.angle_gamma   90.00
#
_symmetry.space_group_name_H-M   'P 1'
#
loop_
_entity.id
_entity.type
_entity.pdbx_description
1 polymer ?
#
loop_
_entity_poly.entity_id
_entity_poly.type
_entity_poly.pdbx_seq_one_letter_code
_entity_poly.pdbx_strand_id
1 'polypeptide(L)'
;MRAVCKDASCGWLVYASNNTENNCWQIKTFMDDHTCARETKNRLANRKWLACKLVKKLRKYLNLRHSEAAQYFKTKCDLELNKSSLTRALGDARSVVYGDAAAQYGMVRDYGLTLLKSNPGSTVTVGVIPQPNPDGAFLKTRHGGQILSAIGQDANNHIYVIAYAIVPVENTENWRWFLELLHQDLGDYKKNKLCFISDMQKVCNIYRLSLKMMFTHWAADYIC
;
A
#
# COMPACT_ATOMS: atom_id res chain seq x y z
N MET A 1 -24.66 31.05 5.70
CA MET A 1 -23.92 30.27 6.72
C MET A 1 -23.92 31.04 8.02
N ARG A 2 -24.30 30.39 9.13
CA ARG A 2 -24.29 30.99 10.46
C ARG A 2 -23.51 30.07 11.40
N ALA A 3 -22.56 30.61 12.14
CA ALA A 3 -21.83 29.92 13.19
C ALA A 3 -22.00 30.71 14.49
N VAL A 4 -22.37 30.01 15.56
CA VAL A 4 -22.57 30.58 16.90
C VAL A 4 -21.75 29.77 17.90
N CYS A 5 -21.37 30.39 19.00
CA CYS A 5 -20.87 29.65 20.14
C CYS A 5 -21.95 28.69 20.65
N LYS A 6 -21.53 27.54 21.19
CA LYS A 6 -22.41 26.58 21.84
C LYS A 6 -22.91 27.09 23.20
N ASP A 7 -22.10 27.90 23.89
CA ASP A 7 -22.49 28.55 25.12
C ASP A 7 -23.51 29.66 24.83
N ALA A 8 -24.71 29.52 25.40
CA ALA A 8 -25.79 30.47 25.21
C ALA A 8 -25.49 31.85 25.79
N SER A 9 -24.55 31.95 26.74
CA SER A 9 -24.11 33.21 27.33
C SER A 9 -23.05 33.94 26.50
N CYS A 10 -22.46 33.27 25.51
CA CYS A 10 -21.45 33.85 24.65
C CYS A 10 -22.08 34.52 23.42
N GLY A 11 -21.77 35.81 23.22
CA GLY A 11 -22.26 36.59 22.09
C GLY A 11 -21.58 36.29 20.74
N TRP A 12 -20.59 35.39 20.68
CA TRP A 12 -19.83 35.14 19.46
C TRP A 12 -20.73 34.64 18.32
N LEU A 13 -20.68 35.35 17.18
CA LEU A 13 -21.49 35.10 16.00
C LEU A 13 -20.71 35.47 14.75
N VAL A 14 -20.66 34.54 13.81
CA VAL A 14 -20.30 34.83 12.42
C VAL A 14 -21.50 34.49 11.54
N TYR A 15 -21.96 35.48 10.78
CA TYR A 15 -22.96 35.29 9.75
C TYR A 15 -22.42 35.72 8.40
N ALA A 16 -22.46 34.80 7.44
CA ALA A 16 -22.06 35.04 6.07
C ALA A 16 -23.19 34.65 5.10
N SER A 17 -23.41 35.45 4.07
CA SER A 17 -24.38 35.19 3.00
C SER A 17 -23.71 35.36 1.64
N ASN A 18 -24.19 34.64 0.63
CA ASN A 18 -23.75 34.89 -0.75
C ASN A 18 -24.42 36.19 -1.24
N ASN A 19 -23.62 37.12 -1.75
CA ASN A 19 -24.09 38.31 -2.44
C ASN A 19 -24.34 37.94 -3.91
N THR A 20 -25.61 38.00 -4.32
CA THR A 20 -26.06 37.60 -5.66
C THR A 20 -25.51 38.47 -6.78
N GLU A 21 -25.15 39.73 -6.51
CA GLU A 21 -24.64 40.65 -7.54
C GLU A 21 -23.20 40.30 -7.95
N ASN A 22 -22.37 39.92 -6.98
CA ASN A 22 -20.94 39.64 -7.20
C ASN A 22 -20.60 38.14 -7.07
N ASN A 23 -21.62 37.30 -6.84
CA ASN A 23 -21.52 35.86 -6.57
C ASN A 23 -20.41 35.50 -5.56
N CYS A 24 -20.31 36.27 -4.47
CA CYS A 24 -19.27 36.10 -3.47
C CYS A 24 -19.86 36.00 -2.06
N TRP A 25 -19.24 35.16 -1.22
CA TRP A 25 -19.62 35.06 0.19
C TRP A 25 -19.09 36.28 0.95
N GLN A 26 -19.99 37.01 1.60
CA GLN A 26 -19.66 38.17 2.42
C GLN A 26 -20.02 37.90 3.87
N ILE A 27 -19.11 38.22 4.80
CA ILE A 27 -19.43 38.29 6.23
C ILE A 27 -20.30 39.53 6.43
N LYS A 28 -21.54 39.31 6.87
CA LYS A 28 -22.51 40.38 7.14
C LYS A 28 -22.52 40.77 8.62
N THR A 29 -22.17 39.84 9.50
CA THR A 29 -22.09 40.08 10.94
C THR A 29 -20.91 39.31 11.50
N PHE A 30 -20.09 40.00 12.28
CA PHE A 30 -18.97 39.42 13.00
C PHE A 30 -18.90 40.01 14.40
N MET A 31 -19.24 39.20 15.40
CA MET A 31 -19.03 39.50 16.81
C MET A 31 -17.92 38.57 17.31
N ASP A 32 -16.74 39.14 17.58
CA ASP A 32 -15.52 38.37 17.85
C ASP A 32 -15.17 38.23 19.34
N ASP A 33 -16.01 38.76 20.22
CA ASP A 33 -15.80 38.64 21.66
C ASP A 33 -16.06 37.19 22.12
N HIS A 34 -14.98 36.40 22.18
CA HIS A 34 -15.02 34.99 22.53
C HIS A 34 -13.88 34.59 23.47
N THR A 35 -14.22 34.36 24.74
CA THR A 35 -13.30 33.92 25.80
C THR A 35 -13.57 32.49 26.28
N CYS A 36 -14.52 31.78 25.65
CA CYS A 36 -14.89 30.44 26.10
C CYS A 36 -13.74 29.44 25.90
N ALA A 37 -13.70 28.44 26.78
CA ALA A 37 -12.78 27.33 26.64
C ALA A 37 -13.08 26.54 25.34
N ARG A 38 -12.02 26.04 24.70
CA ARG A 38 -12.16 25.17 23.53
C ARG A 38 -12.69 23.80 23.95
N GLU A 39 -13.70 23.32 23.24
CA GLU A 39 -14.16 21.94 23.35
C GLU A 39 -13.42 21.04 22.36
N THR A 40 -12.94 19.89 22.83
CA THR A 40 -12.27 18.89 21.98
C THR A 40 -13.24 18.00 21.20
N LYS A 41 -14.55 18.15 21.43
CA LYS A 41 -15.61 17.34 20.83
C LYS A 41 -16.39 18.16 19.81
N ASN A 42 -16.36 17.75 18.55
CA ASN A 42 -17.08 18.42 17.48
C ASN A 42 -18.00 17.44 16.73
N ARG A 43 -19.32 17.69 16.75
CA ARG A 43 -20.31 16.87 16.02
C ARG A 43 -20.15 16.93 14.49
N LEU A 44 -19.58 18.03 13.97
CA LEU A 44 -19.31 18.18 12.54
C LEU A 44 -18.09 17.35 12.07
N ALA A 45 -17.21 16.94 13.00
CA ALA A 45 -16.08 16.05 12.72
C ALA A 45 -16.55 14.58 12.60
N ASN A 46 -17.48 14.35 11.67
CA ASN A 46 -18.07 13.03 11.43
C ASN A 46 -17.13 12.11 10.64
N ARG A 47 -17.49 10.83 10.55
CA ARG A 47 -16.74 9.77 9.85
C ARG A 47 -16.34 10.17 8.42
N LYS A 48 -17.28 10.77 7.66
CA LYS A 48 -17.04 11.20 6.27
C LYS A 48 -15.96 12.28 6.21
N TRP A 49 -16.06 13.29 7.07
CA TRP A 49 -15.06 14.35 7.16
C TRP A 49 -13.68 13.81 7.56
N LEU A 50 -13.63 12.92 8.56
CA LEU A 50 -12.40 12.26 9.00
C LEU A 50 -11.75 11.46 7.86
N ALA A 51 -12.54 10.63 7.16
CA ALA A 51 -12.06 9.84 6.04
C ALA A 51 -11.48 10.73 4.93
N CYS A 52 -12.16 11.82 4.55
CA CYS A 52 -11.64 12.76 3.55
C CYS A 52 -10.28 13.37 3.93
N LYS A 53 -10.04 13.68 5.21
CA LYS A 53 -8.73 14.17 5.69
C LYS A 53 -7.68 13.06 5.68
N LEU A 54 -8.06 11.84 6.06
CA LEU A 54 -7.15 10.69 6.10
C LEU A 54 -6.73 10.21 4.72
N VAL A 55 -7.61 10.25 3.71
CA VAL A 55 -7.28 9.91 2.30
C VAL A 55 -6.09 10.73 1.81
N LYS A 56 -6.12 12.05 2.03
CA LYS A 56 -5.02 12.94 1.63
C LYS A 56 -3.70 12.55 2.29
N LYS A 57 -3.76 12.08 3.54
CA LYS A 57 -2.58 11.68 4.31
C LYS A 57 -2.05 10.30 3.91
N LEU A 58 -2.95 9.33 3.70
CA LEU A 58 -2.59 7.97 3.29
C LEU A 58 -1.95 7.92 1.91
N ARG A 59 -2.34 8.80 0.99
CA ARG A 59 -1.66 8.94 -0.32
C ARG A 59 -0.20 9.37 -0.20
N LYS A 60 0.17 10.10 0.87
CA LYS A 60 1.55 10.52 1.13
C LYS A 60 2.32 9.53 2.01
N TYR A 61 1.63 8.89 2.95
CA TYR A 61 2.21 7.97 3.93
C TYR A 61 1.34 6.71 4.04
N LEU A 62 1.77 5.65 3.34
CA LEU A 62 0.99 4.42 3.13
C LEU A 62 0.73 3.64 4.44
N ASN A 63 1.65 3.72 5.40
CA ASN A 63 1.60 2.95 6.65
C ASN A 63 1.09 3.75 7.86
N LEU A 64 0.11 4.63 7.67
CA LEU A 64 -0.47 5.40 8.78
C LEU A 64 -1.18 4.49 9.79
N ARG A 65 -0.66 4.47 11.01
CA ARG A 65 -1.23 3.73 12.14
C ARG A 65 -2.37 4.51 12.80
N HIS A 66 -3.23 3.78 13.52
CA HIS A 66 -4.36 4.37 14.24
C HIS A 66 -3.92 5.43 15.25
N SER A 67 -2.87 5.15 16.04
CA SER A 67 -2.30 6.08 17.02
C SER A 67 -1.78 7.37 16.37
N GLU A 68 -1.10 7.26 15.23
CA GLU A 68 -0.58 8.40 14.47
C GLU A 68 -1.71 9.24 13.87
N ALA A 69 -2.79 8.59 13.42
CA ALA A 69 -4.00 9.26 12.96
C ALA A 69 -4.70 10.00 14.11
N ALA A 70 -4.79 9.38 15.29
CA ALA A 70 -5.37 10.02 16.47
C ALA A 70 -4.54 11.24 16.90
N GLN A 71 -3.21 11.09 16.98
CA GLN A 71 -2.30 12.17 17.32
C GLN A 71 -2.37 13.32 16.30
N TYR A 72 -2.54 13.01 15.02
CA TYR A 72 -2.73 14.01 13.99
C TYR A 72 -3.98 14.86 14.22
N PHE A 73 -5.13 14.25 14.52
CA PHE A 73 -6.35 15.01 14.78
C PHE A 73 -6.30 15.77 16.12
N LYS A 74 -5.63 15.23 17.13
CA LYS A 74 -5.38 15.93 18.39
C LYS A 74 -4.51 17.17 18.19
N THR A 75 -3.38 17.04 17.49
CA THR A 75 -2.42 18.15 17.32
C THR A 75 -2.85 19.20 16.30
N LYS A 76 -3.46 18.80 15.18
CA LYS A 76 -3.81 19.72 14.09
C LYS A 76 -5.22 20.29 14.17
N CYS A 77 -6.13 19.57 14.82
CA CYS A 77 -7.54 19.96 14.87
C CYS A 77 -8.05 20.15 16.31
N ASP A 78 -7.23 19.86 17.32
CA ASP A 78 -7.63 19.88 18.74
C ASP A 78 -8.86 18.99 19.00
N LEU A 79 -8.94 17.87 18.27
CA LEU A 79 -10.08 16.96 18.31
C LEU A 79 -9.74 15.67 19.06
N GLU A 80 -10.57 15.33 20.04
CA GLU A 80 -10.59 14.04 20.69
C GLU A 80 -11.62 13.14 20.02
N LEU A 81 -11.13 12.10 19.33
CA LEU A 81 -11.97 11.21 18.54
C LEU A 81 -12.26 9.91 19.29
N ASN A 82 -13.49 9.41 19.12
CA ASN A 82 -13.82 8.05 19.52
C ASN A 82 -12.98 7.05 18.70
N LYS A 83 -12.29 6.13 19.38
CA LYS A 83 -11.47 5.07 18.79
C LYS A 83 -12.18 4.33 17.65
N SER A 84 -13.44 3.95 17.85
CA SER A 84 -14.25 3.22 16.86
C SER A 84 -14.56 4.06 15.61
N SER A 85 -14.88 5.34 15.78
CA SER A 85 -15.14 6.27 14.67
C SER A 85 -13.87 6.45 13.83
N LEU A 86 -12.73 6.64 14.48
CA LEU A 86 -11.44 6.77 13.80
C LEU A 86 -11.06 5.48 13.06
N THR A 87 -11.23 4.30 13.66
CA THR A 87 -10.97 3.02 12.99
C THR A 87 -11.81 2.86 11.73
N ARG A 88 -13.11 3.17 11.81
CA ARG A 88 -14.02 3.09 10.64
C ARG A 88 -13.64 4.10 9.56
N ALA A 89 -13.36 5.35 9.93
CA ALA A 89 -12.93 6.39 8.99
C ALA A 89 -11.59 6.04 8.32
N LEU A 90 -10.66 5.41 9.05
CA LEU A 90 -9.40 4.91 8.53
C LEU A 90 -9.63 3.75 7.53
N GLY A 91 -10.59 2.87 7.83
CA GLY A 91 -11.02 1.81 6.91
C GLY A 91 -11.57 2.37 5.60
N ASP A 92 -12.47 3.34 5.67
CA ASP A 92 -13.02 4.01 4.47
C ASP A 92 -11.92 4.69 3.66
N ALA A 93 -11.03 5.41 4.34
CA ALA A 93 -9.94 6.10 3.68
C ALA A 93 -8.98 5.12 2.99
N ARG A 94 -8.74 3.95 3.59
CA ARG A 94 -7.95 2.87 2.98
C ARG A 94 -8.65 2.28 1.76
N SER A 95 -9.96 2.03 1.83
CA SER A 95 -10.73 1.56 0.67
C SER A 95 -10.68 2.54 -0.50
N VAL A 96 -10.70 3.86 -0.22
CA VAL A 96 -10.57 4.88 -1.28
C VAL A 96 -9.15 4.95 -1.87
N VAL A 97 -8.11 4.73 -1.08
CA VAL A 97 -6.71 4.84 -1.55
C VAL A 97 -6.22 3.55 -2.21
N TYR A 98 -6.51 2.41 -1.60
CA TYR A 98 -6.06 1.10 -2.07
C TYR A 98 -7.07 0.43 -3.00
N GLY A 99 -8.32 0.90 -3.04
CA GLY A 99 -9.37 0.27 -3.83
C GLY A 99 -9.91 -1.00 -3.17
N ASP A 100 -10.69 -1.74 -3.95
CA ASP A 100 -11.11 -3.10 -3.61
C ASP A 100 -10.05 -4.10 -4.07
N ALA A 101 -9.47 -4.81 -3.10
CA ALA A 101 -8.48 -5.84 -3.39
C ALA A 101 -9.03 -6.94 -4.30
N ALA A 102 -10.32 -7.30 -4.18
CA ALA A 102 -10.92 -8.31 -5.05
C ALA A 102 -10.97 -7.82 -6.51
N ALA A 103 -11.37 -6.57 -6.72
CA ALA A 103 -11.31 -5.93 -8.04
C ALA A 103 -9.87 -5.88 -8.60
N GLN A 104 -8.86 -5.56 -7.77
CA GLN A 104 -7.45 -5.57 -8.19
C GLN A 104 -6.98 -6.96 -8.62
N TYR A 105 -7.33 -8.01 -7.86
CA TYR A 105 -7.02 -9.39 -8.27
C TYR A 105 -7.71 -9.80 -9.56
N GLY A 106 -8.94 -9.33 -9.79
CA GLY A 106 -9.66 -9.54 -11.06
C GLY A 106 -8.89 -9.03 -12.28
N MET A 107 -8.09 -7.98 -12.12
CA MET A 107 -7.31 -7.36 -13.21
C MET A 107 -5.98 -8.06 -13.49
N VAL A 108 -5.54 -9.03 -12.68
CA VAL A 108 -4.20 -9.64 -12.80
C VAL A 108 -3.99 -10.28 -14.18
N ARG A 109 -5.03 -10.89 -14.75
CA ARG A 109 -4.95 -11.47 -16.11
C ARG A 109 -4.86 -10.39 -17.19
N ASP A 110 -5.64 -9.31 -17.09
CA ASP A 110 -5.60 -8.18 -18.03
C ASP A 110 -4.24 -7.48 -18.00
N TYR A 111 -3.65 -7.34 -16.81
CA TYR A 111 -2.30 -6.84 -16.65
C TYR A 111 -1.28 -7.76 -17.34
N GLY A 112 -1.41 -9.08 -17.13
CA GLY A 112 -0.58 -10.07 -17.81
C GLY A 112 -0.65 -9.97 -19.34
N LEU A 113 -1.85 -9.86 -19.90
CA LEU A 113 -2.06 -9.67 -21.34
C LEU A 113 -1.47 -8.35 -21.85
N THR A 114 -1.62 -7.27 -21.08
CA THR A 114 -1.05 -5.96 -21.43
C THR A 114 0.48 -5.99 -21.43
N LEU A 115 1.09 -6.72 -20.48
CA LEU A 115 2.53 -6.93 -20.41
C LEU A 115 3.03 -7.69 -21.64
N LEU A 116 2.37 -8.80 -22.00
CA LEU A 116 2.69 -9.57 -23.21
C LEU A 116 2.55 -8.75 -24.50
N LYS A 117 1.52 -7.90 -24.57
CA LYS A 117 1.30 -6.99 -25.70
C LYS A 117 2.41 -5.94 -25.82
N SER A 118 2.84 -5.38 -24.69
CA SER A 118 3.82 -4.29 -24.66
C SER A 118 5.26 -4.79 -24.77
N ASN A 119 5.53 -6.00 -24.29
CA ASN A 119 6.83 -6.65 -24.35
C ASN A 119 6.70 -8.09 -24.90
N PRO A 120 6.59 -8.24 -26.22
CA PRO A 120 6.53 -9.55 -26.87
C PRO A 120 7.76 -10.38 -26.52
N GLY A 121 7.55 -11.59 -26.00
CA GLY A 121 8.62 -12.49 -25.53
C GLY A 121 8.75 -12.60 -24.01
N SER A 122 8.01 -11.79 -23.25
CA SER A 122 7.89 -12.00 -21.79
C SER A 122 7.08 -13.25 -21.45
N THR A 123 7.35 -13.86 -20.31
CA THR A 123 6.56 -14.98 -19.77
C THR A 123 5.67 -14.50 -18.62
N VAL A 124 4.37 -14.77 -18.69
CA VAL A 124 3.41 -14.45 -17.60
C VAL A 124 2.57 -15.67 -17.26
N THR A 125 2.69 -16.14 -16.01
CA THR A 125 1.93 -17.27 -15.48
C THR A 125 1.09 -16.83 -14.29
N VAL A 126 -0.23 -17.03 -14.38
CA VAL A 126 -1.18 -16.72 -13.30
C VAL A 126 -1.88 -17.99 -12.86
N GLY A 127 -1.36 -18.59 -11.77
CA GLY A 127 -1.96 -19.72 -11.09
C GLY A 127 -2.95 -19.26 -10.01
N VAL A 128 -4.07 -19.99 -9.88
CA VAL A 128 -5.03 -19.80 -8.80
C VAL A 128 -5.10 -21.10 -8.03
N ILE A 129 -5.01 -21.04 -6.70
CA ILE A 129 -5.26 -22.19 -5.83
C ILE A 129 -6.74 -22.12 -5.42
N PRO A 130 -7.62 -23.00 -5.92
CA PRO A 130 -9.02 -23.01 -5.50
C PRO A 130 -9.09 -23.31 -4.00
N GLN A 131 -9.74 -22.44 -3.23
CA GLN A 131 -9.99 -22.73 -1.82
C GLN A 131 -11.22 -23.64 -1.70
N PRO A 132 -11.12 -24.79 -1.01
CA PRO A 132 -12.24 -25.70 -0.83
C PRO A 132 -13.19 -25.22 0.28
N ASN A 133 -13.95 -24.13 0.04
CA ASN A 133 -15.31 -23.93 0.57
C ASN A 133 -15.89 -22.54 0.19
N PRO A 134 -17.20 -22.41 -0.13
CA PRO A 134 -17.86 -21.12 -0.36
C PRO A 134 -18.29 -20.38 0.92
N ASP A 135 -18.40 -21.06 2.07
CA ASP A 135 -19.24 -20.58 3.18
C ASP A 135 -18.49 -20.05 4.42
N GLY A 136 -17.24 -19.62 4.28
CA GLY A 136 -16.48 -19.11 5.42
C GLY A 136 -15.31 -18.23 5.02
N ALA A 137 -15.57 -16.94 4.82
CA ALA A 137 -14.54 -15.92 4.61
C ALA A 137 -13.72 -15.71 5.89
N PHE A 138 -12.70 -16.54 6.10
CA PHE A 138 -11.70 -16.31 7.14
C PHE A 138 -10.53 -15.49 6.60
N LEU A 139 -10.49 -14.22 7.01
CA LEU A 139 -9.37 -13.30 6.83
C LEU A 139 -8.12 -13.79 7.58
N LYS A 140 -7.28 -14.60 6.93
CA LYS A 140 -5.88 -14.82 7.35
C LYS A 140 -4.97 -13.83 6.64
N THR A 141 -4.93 -12.60 7.16
CA THR A 141 -4.18 -11.44 6.62
C THR A 141 -4.51 -11.06 5.17
N ARG A 142 -4.60 -9.76 4.92
CA ARG A 142 -5.16 -9.14 3.70
C ARG A 142 -4.23 -9.09 2.48
N HIS A 143 -3.20 -9.92 2.32
CA HIS A 143 -3.24 -11.13 1.50
C HIS A 143 -2.05 -12.00 1.92
N GLY A 144 -2.27 -13.29 2.16
CA GLY A 144 -1.18 -14.25 2.31
C GLY A 144 -0.37 -14.35 1.02
N GLY A 145 0.95 -14.45 1.16
CA GLY A 145 1.89 -14.58 0.05
C GLY A 145 3.22 -13.92 0.35
N GLN A 146 4.29 -14.46 -0.20
CA GLN A 146 5.64 -13.93 -0.18
C GLN A 146 6.06 -13.67 -1.62
N ILE A 147 6.78 -12.56 -1.83
CA ILE A 147 7.27 -12.19 -3.15
C ILE A 147 8.65 -12.79 -3.31
N LEU A 148 8.82 -13.60 -4.35
CA LEU A 148 10.13 -13.97 -4.88
C LEU A 148 10.46 -12.97 -5.99
N SER A 149 11.67 -12.44 -6.00
CA SER A 149 12.09 -11.48 -7.02
C SER A 149 13.53 -11.71 -7.45
N ALA A 150 13.75 -11.69 -8.76
CA ALA A 150 15.06 -11.60 -9.37
C ALA A 150 15.28 -10.17 -9.87
N ILE A 151 16.35 -9.55 -9.41
CA ILE A 151 16.72 -8.19 -9.78
C ILE A 151 18.04 -8.22 -10.57
N GLY A 152 18.11 -7.41 -11.61
CA GLY A 152 19.32 -7.15 -12.38
C GLY A 152 19.92 -5.83 -11.98
N GLN A 153 21.24 -5.72 -12.11
CA GLN A 153 21.97 -4.46 -11.97
C GLN A 153 22.72 -4.19 -13.28
N ASP A 154 22.61 -2.97 -13.80
CA ASP A 154 23.36 -2.54 -14.98
C ASP A 154 24.74 -1.96 -14.62
N ALA A 155 25.54 -1.63 -15.65
CA ALA A 155 26.87 -1.03 -15.46
C ALA A 155 26.85 0.37 -14.83
N ASN A 156 25.68 1.01 -14.76
CA ASN A 156 25.47 2.31 -14.13
C ASN A 156 24.93 2.19 -12.69
N ASN A 157 24.94 0.99 -12.11
CA ASN A 157 24.37 0.69 -10.80
C ASN A 157 22.85 0.92 -10.68
N HIS A 158 22.13 0.94 -11.80
CA HIS A 158 20.67 0.91 -11.75
C HIS A 158 20.18 -0.51 -11.52
N ILE A 159 19.18 -0.64 -10.65
CA ILE A 159 18.52 -1.90 -10.34
C ILE A 159 17.19 -1.94 -11.08
N TYR A 160 16.92 -3.06 -11.75
CA TYR A 160 15.63 -3.32 -12.40
C TYR A 160 15.13 -4.74 -12.06
N VAL A 161 13.82 -4.90 -12.02
CA VAL A 161 13.21 -6.21 -11.78
C VAL A 161 13.24 -7.01 -13.08
N ILE A 162 13.86 -8.19 -13.05
CA ILE A 162 13.88 -9.13 -14.18
C ILE A 162 12.64 -10.01 -14.14
N ALA A 163 12.35 -10.58 -12.97
CA ALA A 163 11.18 -11.42 -12.75
C ALA A 163 10.71 -11.34 -11.30
N TYR A 164 9.43 -11.57 -11.07
CA TYR A 164 8.89 -11.74 -9.72
C TYR A 164 7.74 -12.75 -9.72
N ALA A 165 7.52 -13.38 -8.58
CA ALA A 165 6.40 -14.28 -8.35
C ALA A 165 5.82 -14.07 -6.96
N ILE A 166 4.50 -14.20 -6.83
CA ILE A 166 3.81 -14.19 -5.54
C ILE A 166 3.50 -15.65 -5.20
N VAL A 167 4.11 -16.17 -4.15
CA VAL A 167 3.97 -17.56 -3.71
C VAL A 167 3.33 -17.64 -2.33
N PRO A 168 2.57 -18.68 -1.97
CA PRO A 168 1.95 -18.77 -0.65
C PRO A 168 2.96 -18.76 0.52
N VAL A 169 4.14 -19.34 0.29
CA VAL A 169 5.24 -19.46 1.26
C VAL A 169 6.59 -19.52 0.54
N GLU A 170 7.62 -18.92 1.11
CA GLU A 170 9.01 -19.02 0.67
C GLU A 170 9.58 -20.35 1.16
N ASN A 171 9.61 -21.32 0.25
CA ASN A 171 10.17 -22.64 0.49
C ASN A 171 11.01 -23.10 -0.72
N THR A 172 11.71 -24.21 -0.56
CA THR A 172 12.53 -24.84 -1.59
C THR A 172 11.82 -25.03 -2.92
N GLU A 173 10.59 -25.52 -2.87
CA GLU A 173 9.85 -25.95 -4.05
C GLU A 173 9.44 -24.74 -4.90
N ASN A 174 8.92 -23.69 -4.25
CA ASN A 174 8.54 -22.45 -4.89
C ASN A 174 9.75 -21.69 -5.45
N TRP A 175 10.89 -21.71 -4.74
CA TRP A 175 12.14 -21.16 -5.26
C TRP A 175 12.66 -21.93 -6.47
N ARG A 176 12.62 -23.27 -6.43
CA ARG A 176 13.03 -24.12 -7.56
C ARG A 176 12.19 -23.81 -8.79
N TRP A 177 10.87 -23.85 -8.65
CA TRP A 177 9.94 -23.53 -9.73
C TRP A 177 10.20 -22.14 -10.33
N PHE A 178 10.39 -21.12 -9.47
CA PHE A 178 10.69 -19.76 -9.92
C PHE A 178 12.02 -19.66 -10.69
N LEU A 179 13.07 -20.32 -10.21
CA LEU A 179 14.39 -20.30 -10.85
C LEU A 179 14.43 -21.12 -12.14
N GLU A 180 13.66 -22.21 -12.25
CA GLU A 180 13.52 -23.00 -13.47
C GLU A 180 12.88 -22.16 -14.59
N LEU A 181 11.81 -21.42 -14.29
CA LEU A 181 11.20 -20.48 -15.24
C LEU A 181 12.18 -19.37 -15.64
N LEU A 182 12.84 -18.77 -14.66
CA LEU A 182 13.82 -17.72 -14.91
C LEU A 182 14.98 -18.20 -15.80
N HIS A 183 15.45 -19.43 -15.58
CA HIS A 183 16.51 -20.02 -16.39
C HIS A 183 16.06 -20.31 -17.82
N GLN A 184 14.82 -20.77 -18.01
CA GLN A 184 14.24 -20.97 -19.35
C GLN A 184 14.18 -19.66 -20.13
N ASP A 185 13.80 -18.56 -19.48
CA ASP A 185 13.69 -17.25 -20.12
C ASP A 185 15.08 -16.62 -20.41
N LEU A 186 16.03 -16.74 -19.48
CA LEU A 186 17.38 -16.15 -19.63
C LEU A 186 18.33 -16.99 -20.50
N GLY A 187 18.04 -18.27 -20.70
CA GLY A 187 18.88 -19.21 -21.44
C GLY A 187 20.17 -19.58 -20.72
N ASP A 188 21.17 -20.04 -21.49
CA ASP A 188 22.45 -20.51 -20.95
C ASP A 188 23.26 -19.34 -20.33
N TYR A 189 23.28 -19.33 -19.01
CA TYR A 189 23.98 -18.33 -18.20
C TYR A 189 25.49 -18.28 -18.45
N LYS A 190 26.14 -19.41 -18.81
CA LYS A 190 27.58 -19.42 -19.14
C LYS A 190 27.84 -18.68 -20.43
N LYS A 191 27.02 -18.96 -21.45
CA LYS A 191 27.09 -18.29 -22.75
C LYS A 191 26.77 -16.80 -22.62
N ASN A 192 25.78 -16.46 -21.79
CA ASN A 192 25.29 -15.10 -21.59
C ASN A 192 26.05 -14.32 -20.50
N LYS A 193 27.07 -14.93 -19.87
CA LYS A 193 27.91 -14.33 -18.81
C LYS A 193 27.09 -13.73 -17.66
N LEU A 194 26.03 -14.42 -17.25
CA LEU A 194 25.15 -13.99 -16.16
C LEU A 194 25.70 -14.47 -14.80
N CYS A 195 25.64 -13.58 -13.81
CA CYS A 195 26.01 -13.88 -12.42
C CYS A 195 24.76 -13.77 -11.53
N PHE A 196 24.53 -14.78 -10.68
CA PHE A 196 23.41 -14.81 -9.75
C PHE A 196 23.92 -14.72 -8.31
N ILE A 197 23.31 -13.84 -7.52
CA ILE A 197 23.62 -13.62 -6.11
C ILE A 197 22.31 -13.75 -5.32
N SER A 198 22.33 -14.48 -4.22
CA SER A 198 21.17 -14.64 -3.32
C SER A 198 21.57 -14.32 -1.88
N ASP A 199 20.70 -13.65 -1.13
CA ASP A 199 20.89 -13.44 0.30
C ASP A 199 20.73 -14.79 1.05
N MET A 200 21.79 -15.24 1.73
CA MET A 200 21.98 -16.63 2.13
C MET A 200 21.22 -17.06 3.41
N GLN A 201 20.28 -16.27 3.93
CA GLN A 201 19.76 -16.49 5.29
C GLN A 201 18.84 -17.69 5.50
N LYS A 202 18.24 -18.27 4.45
CA LYS A 202 17.47 -19.55 4.54
C LYS A 202 17.83 -20.55 3.45
N VAL A 203 18.81 -20.16 2.65
CA VAL A 203 19.11 -20.79 1.38
C VAL A 203 19.98 -22.03 1.66
N CYS A 204 21.10 -21.89 2.36
CA CYS A 204 22.17 -22.90 2.54
C CYS A 204 21.81 -24.42 2.53
N ASN A 205 20.74 -24.88 3.18
CA ASN A 205 20.44 -26.33 3.28
C ASN A 205 19.67 -26.93 2.09
N ILE A 206 19.16 -26.12 1.17
CA ILE A 206 18.26 -26.54 0.09
C ILE A 206 19.01 -26.86 -1.22
N TYR A 207 20.24 -26.37 -1.39
CA TYR A 207 20.82 -26.11 -2.71
C TYR A 207 21.82 -27.16 -3.22
N ARG A 208 21.97 -28.30 -2.54
CA ARG A 208 22.98 -29.29 -2.93
C ARG A 208 22.69 -30.02 -4.25
N LEU A 209 21.45 -29.97 -4.75
CA LEU A 209 21.03 -30.67 -5.98
C LEU A 209 20.66 -29.74 -7.14
N SER A 210 20.02 -28.59 -6.90
CA SER A 210 19.58 -27.69 -7.99
C SER A 210 20.68 -26.75 -8.49
N LEU A 211 21.62 -26.33 -7.63
CA LEU A 211 22.71 -25.41 -7.99
C LEU A 211 23.96 -26.11 -8.57
N LYS A 212 24.04 -27.45 -8.48
CA LYS A 212 25.14 -28.21 -9.11
C LYS A 212 25.14 -28.13 -10.64
N MET A 213 24.02 -27.77 -11.26
CA MET A 213 23.94 -27.52 -12.71
C MET A 213 24.39 -26.10 -13.11
N MET A 214 24.47 -25.13 -12.18
CA MET A 214 24.76 -23.72 -12.52
C MET A 214 26.11 -23.17 -12.01
N PHE A 215 26.79 -23.79 -11.04
CA PHE A 215 28.09 -23.26 -10.59
C PHE A 215 29.09 -24.39 -10.34
N THR A 216 29.70 -24.88 -11.42
CA THR A 216 30.94 -25.68 -11.33
C THR A 216 32.12 -24.71 -11.48
N HIS A 217 32.85 -24.51 -10.38
CA HIS A 217 33.97 -23.57 -10.19
C HIS A 217 33.56 -22.12 -9.95
N TRP A 218 33.36 -21.76 -8.67
CA TRP A 218 33.77 -20.47 -8.10
C TRP A 218 33.59 -20.57 -6.57
N ALA A 219 34.28 -21.54 -5.97
CA ALA A 219 34.41 -21.70 -4.52
C ALA A 219 35.87 -22.04 -4.21
N ALA A 220 36.76 -21.21 -4.74
CA ALA A 220 38.12 -21.02 -4.28
C ALA A 220 38.48 -19.61 -4.75
N ASP A 221 38.95 -18.79 -3.83
CA ASP A 221 39.48 -17.45 -4.05
C ASP A 221 38.42 -16.36 -4.24
N TYR A 222 37.99 -15.78 -3.13
CA TYR A 222 38.13 -14.36 -2.77
C TYR A 222 37.19 -14.05 -1.60
N ILE A 223 37.74 -14.23 -0.39
CA ILE A 223 37.32 -13.52 0.81
C ILE A 223 37.88 -12.10 0.68
N CYS A 224 37.02 -11.12 0.45
CA CYS A 224 37.12 -9.73 0.91
C CYS A 224 35.71 -9.13 0.91
#